data_AF-M7TTJ9-F1
#
_entry.id   AF-M7TTJ9-F1
#
_cell.length_a   1.000
_cell.length_b   1.000
_cell.length_c   1.000
_cell.angle_alpha   90.00
_cell.angle_beta   90.00
_cell.angle_gamma   90.00
#
_symmetry.space_group_name_H-M   'P 1'
#
loop_
_entity.id
_entity.type
_entity.pdbx_description
1 polymer ?
#
loop_
_entity_poly.entity_id
_entity_poly.type
_entity_poly.pdbx_seq_one_letter_code
_entity_poly.pdbx_strand_id
1 'polypeptide(L)'
;MKTIHLDELDKKLITLFPGRVVKKDLVKDLKVGFTIPVFVLEYLLGKYCSTTDKEEIQSGLIQVKNAIAERIVHGDQSELIKARLERFGTIKLIDLATVTFDERSGKYWAHLATAGLSHINIEPQLVYRNERLLTGGVWSNVELIYDESMMHGTSLRPFILSRLSPIQVASANLEEYLKGRQEFSRDEWIDVLLRSLGYEPSHQDFTMRRKLLFLLRLIPMVEKNYNMIELGP
;
A
#
# COMPACT_ATOMS: atom_id res chain seq x y z
N MET A 1 -2.26 -7.62 -26.36
CA MET A 1 -2.80 -7.45 -25.00
C MET A 1 -4.31 -7.50 -25.07
N LYS A 2 -4.98 -8.27 -24.20
CA LYS A 2 -6.45 -8.22 -24.08
C LYS A 2 -6.81 -6.96 -23.31
N THR A 3 -7.43 -5.99 -23.98
CA THR A 3 -8.03 -4.82 -23.32
C THR A 3 -9.11 -5.30 -22.37
N ILE A 4 -9.00 -5.00 -21.07
CA ILE A 4 -10.07 -5.30 -20.12
C ILE A 4 -11.22 -4.32 -20.40
N HIS A 5 -12.39 -4.87 -20.72
CA HIS A 5 -13.61 -4.08 -20.85
C HIS A 5 -14.25 -3.96 -19.46
N LEU A 6 -14.47 -2.73 -18.99
CA LEU A 6 -15.15 -2.48 -17.74
C LEU A 6 -16.65 -2.75 -17.90
N ASP A 7 -17.21 -3.58 -17.03
CA ASP A 7 -18.66 -3.80 -16.98
C ASP A 7 -19.37 -2.75 -16.11
N GLU A 8 -20.70 -2.85 -16.01
CA GLU A 8 -21.49 -1.90 -15.20
C GLU A 8 -21.17 -2.01 -13.70
N LEU A 9 -20.81 -3.19 -13.21
CA LEU A 9 -20.41 -3.39 -11.82
C LEU A 9 -19.09 -2.66 -11.53
N ASP A 10 -18.13 -2.71 -12.46
CA ASP A 10 -16.85 -2.01 -12.35
C ASP A 10 -17.04 -0.48 -12.34
N LYS A 11 -17.88 0.05 -13.24
CA LYS A 11 -18.19 1.50 -13.28
C LYS A 11 -18.83 1.97 -11.97
N LYS A 12 -19.78 1.20 -11.46
CA LYS A 12 -20.46 1.46 -10.18
C LYS A 12 -19.47 1.42 -9.01
N LEU A 13 -18.59 0.43 -8.97
CA LEU A 13 -17.53 0.32 -7.97
C LEU A 13 -16.56 1.51 -7.98
N ILE A 14 -16.10 1.92 -9.17
CA ILE A 14 -15.18 3.06 -9.32
C ILE A 14 -15.83 4.36 -8.83
N THR A 15 -17.13 4.52 -9.09
CA THR A 15 -17.90 5.70 -8.68
C THR A 15 -18.12 5.75 -7.16
N LEU A 16 -18.50 4.62 -6.55
CA LEU A 16 -18.86 4.57 -5.13
C LEU A 16 -17.66 4.38 -4.19
N PHE A 17 -16.57 3.79 -4.70
CA PHE A 17 -15.34 3.54 -3.95
C PHE A 17 -14.11 4.10 -4.68
N PRO A 18 -14.05 5.43 -4.87
CA PRO A 18 -12.93 6.06 -5.57
C PRO A 18 -11.60 5.77 -4.87
N GLY A 19 -10.62 5.34 -5.66
CA GLY A 19 -9.29 4.96 -5.15
C GLY A 19 -9.22 3.62 -4.39
N ARG A 20 -10.33 2.86 -4.31
CA ARG A 20 -10.35 1.49 -3.75
C ARG A 20 -10.36 0.41 -4.82
N VAL A 21 -10.63 0.78 -6.08
CA VAL A 21 -10.63 -0.11 -7.23
C VAL A 21 -9.34 0.06 -8.00
N VAL A 22 -8.65 -1.05 -8.30
CA VAL A 22 -7.37 -1.04 -9.00
C VAL A 22 -7.44 -1.89 -10.25
N LYS A 23 -7.00 -1.32 -11.38
CA LYS A 23 -6.88 -2.01 -12.66
C LYS A 23 -5.62 -2.89 -12.67
N LYS A 24 -5.81 -4.20 -12.46
CA LYS A 24 -4.72 -5.17 -12.27
C LYS A 24 -3.89 -5.44 -13.52
N ASP A 25 -4.41 -5.16 -14.71
CA ASP A 25 -3.64 -5.18 -15.97
C ASP A 25 -2.51 -4.15 -15.97
N LEU A 26 -2.81 -2.90 -15.58
CA LEU A 26 -1.82 -1.83 -15.49
C LEU A 26 -0.69 -2.15 -14.49
N VAL A 27 -1.03 -2.86 -13.41
CA VAL A 27 -0.06 -3.29 -12.39
C VAL A 27 0.98 -4.25 -13.00
N LYS A 28 0.54 -5.18 -13.85
CA LYS A 28 1.43 -6.17 -14.49
C LYS A 28 2.43 -5.50 -15.41
N ASP A 29 2.01 -4.48 -16.15
CA ASP A 29 2.86 -3.73 -17.08
C ASP A 29 3.91 -2.90 -16.35
N LEU A 30 3.56 -2.34 -15.18
CA LEU A 30 4.49 -1.55 -14.36
C LEU A 30 5.46 -2.38 -13.53
N LYS A 31 5.15 -3.65 -13.24
CA LYS A 31 6.00 -4.50 -12.37
C LYS A 31 7.38 -4.77 -12.98
N VAL A 32 7.52 -4.71 -14.31
CA VAL A 32 8.77 -5.04 -14.99
C VAL A 32 9.85 -4.02 -14.62
N GLY A 33 10.84 -4.44 -13.84
CA GLY A 33 12.03 -3.65 -13.51
C GLY A 33 12.12 -3.12 -12.07
N PHE A 34 11.10 -3.33 -11.22
CA PHE A 34 11.13 -2.86 -9.83
C PHE A 34 10.99 -4.02 -8.82
N THR A 35 11.77 -3.95 -7.75
CA THR A 35 11.80 -4.95 -6.66
C THR A 35 10.73 -4.74 -5.59
N ILE A 36 9.83 -3.76 -5.79
CA ILE A 36 8.81 -3.42 -4.80
C ILE A 36 7.62 -4.41 -4.81
N PRO A 37 6.94 -4.60 -3.67
CA PRO A 37 5.74 -5.42 -3.62
C PRO A 37 4.62 -4.90 -4.53
N VAL A 38 3.84 -5.82 -5.09
CA VAL A 38 2.75 -5.50 -6.04
C VAL A 38 1.73 -4.52 -5.44
N PHE A 39 1.39 -4.66 -4.16
CA PHE A 39 0.43 -3.77 -3.51
C PHE A 39 0.89 -2.31 -3.45
N VAL A 40 2.21 -2.03 -3.52
CA VAL A 40 2.73 -0.66 -3.58
C VAL A 40 2.42 -0.03 -4.94
N LEU A 41 2.59 -0.79 -6.02
CA LEU A 41 2.18 -0.36 -7.36
C LEU A 41 0.67 -0.15 -7.45
N GLU A 42 -0.10 -1.05 -6.82
CA GLU A 42 -1.56 -0.94 -6.76
C GLU A 42 -2.01 0.34 -6.05
N TYR A 43 -1.36 0.71 -4.95
CA TYR A 43 -1.63 1.98 -4.27
C TYR A 43 -1.31 3.19 -5.17
N LEU A 44 -0.18 3.20 -5.86
CA LEU A 44 0.19 4.30 -6.75
C LEU A 44 -0.83 4.43 -7.90
N LEU A 45 -1.22 3.31 -8.51
CA LEU A 45 -2.27 3.28 -9.53
C LEU A 45 -3.63 3.72 -8.96
N GLY A 46 -4.02 3.26 -7.78
CA GLY A 46 -5.26 3.69 -7.13
C GLY A 46 -5.28 5.19 -6.82
N LYS A 47 -4.11 5.79 -6.57
CA LYS A 47 -3.98 7.24 -6.31
C LYS A 47 -4.08 8.09 -7.58
N TYR A 48 -3.47 7.64 -8.68
CA TYR A 48 -3.30 8.46 -9.89
C TYR A 48 -4.17 8.02 -11.07
N CYS A 49 -4.77 6.83 -11.02
CA CYS A 49 -5.53 6.21 -12.11
C CYS A 49 -6.93 5.72 -11.65
N SER A 50 -7.55 6.38 -10.67
CA SER A 50 -8.87 6.03 -10.09
C SER A 50 -10.08 6.38 -10.97
N THR A 51 -9.89 6.51 -12.28
CA THR A 51 -10.88 7.00 -13.25
C THR A 51 -11.10 5.99 -14.36
N THR A 52 -12.24 6.12 -15.04
CA THR A 52 -12.56 5.35 -16.25
C THR A 52 -12.15 6.06 -17.54
N ASP A 53 -11.83 7.36 -17.47
CA ASP A 53 -11.40 8.15 -18.62
C ASP A 53 -10.02 7.71 -19.11
N LYS A 54 -9.90 7.43 -20.42
CA LYS A 54 -8.67 6.90 -21.01
C LYS A 54 -7.52 7.91 -21.01
N GLU A 55 -7.81 9.20 -21.23
CA GLU A 55 -6.79 10.25 -21.27
C GLU A 55 -6.27 10.54 -19.86
N GLU A 56 -7.17 10.61 -18.87
CA GLU A 56 -6.78 10.76 -17.47
C GLU A 56 -5.96 9.55 -16.97
N ILE A 57 -6.31 8.32 -17.37
CA ILE A 57 -5.51 7.13 -17.04
C ILE A 57 -4.11 7.23 -17.64
N GLN A 58 -3.97 7.66 -18.89
CA GLN A 58 -2.64 7.81 -19.51
C GLN A 58 -1.79 8.86 -18.79
N SER A 59 -2.39 10.02 -18.46
CA SER A 59 -1.75 11.04 -17.63
C SER A 59 -1.35 10.49 -16.26
N GLY A 60 -2.25 9.76 -15.61
CA GLY A 60 -2.00 9.09 -14.33
C GLY A 60 -0.85 8.09 -14.40
N LEU A 61 -0.74 7.31 -15.48
CA LEU A 61 0.36 6.36 -15.69
C LEU A 61 1.71 7.07 -15.80
N ILE A 62 1.76 8.24 -16.45
CA ILE A 62 2.98 9.06 -16.50
C ILE A 62 3.36 9.52 -15.09
N GLN A 63 2.39 9.99 -14.30
CA GLN A 63 2.62 10.39 -12.91
C GLN A 63 3.11 9.22 -12.05
N VAL A 64 2.56 8.02 -12.22
CA VAL A 64 3.01 6.81 -11.53
C VAL A 64 4.46 6.47 -11.91
N LYS A 65 4.80 6.49 -13.19
CA LYS A 65 6.17 6.24 -13.66
C LYS A 65 7.17 7.26 -13.09
N ASN A 66 6.80 8.54 -13.05
CA ASN A 66 7.62 9.59 -12.46
C ASN A 66 7.79 9.38 -10.95
N ALA A 67 6.69 9.10 -10.23
CA ALA A 67 6.75 8.82 -8.80
C ALA A 67 7.62 7.60 -8.48
N ILE A 68 7.56 6.57 -9.32
CA ILE A 68 8.42 5.38 -9.23
C ILE A 68 9.88 5.79 -9.45
N ALA A 69 10.21 6.46 -10.55
CA ALA A 69 11.58 6.83 -10.89
C ALA A 69 12.22 7.80 -9.87
N GLU A 70 11.42 8.67 -9.27
CA GLU A 70 11.91 9.66 -8.29
C GLU A 70 12.02 9.12 -6.87
N ARG A 71 11.10 8.24 -6.45
CA ARG A 71 10.92 7.88 -5.04
C ARG A 71 11.27 6.44 -4.73
N ILE A 72 11.25 5.53 -5.70
CA ILE A 72 11.67 4.15 -5.47
C ILE A 72 13.20 4.13 -5.52
N VAL A 73 13.78 3.71 -4.40
CA VAL A 73 15.21 3.60 -4.22
C VAL A 73 15.70 2.22 -4.61
N HIS A 74 16.96 2.13 -5.04
CA HIS A 74 17.66 0.88 -5.28
C HIS A 74 18.71 0.65 -4.19
N GLY A 75 18.94 -0.61 -3.81
CA GLY A 75 19.84 -0.97 -2.70
C GLY A 75 21.29 -0.51 -2.87
N ASP A 76 21.74 -0.32 -4.10
CA ASP A 76 23.08 0.15 -4.46
C ASP A 76 23.23 1.69 -4.40
N GLN A 77 22.16 2.43 -4.13
CA GLN A 77 22.15 3.90 -4.15
C GLN A 77 22.23 4.55 -2.75
N SER A 78 22.56 3.77 -1.71
CA SER A 78 22.59 4.25 -0.31
C SER A 78 23.43 5.53 -0.13
N GLU A 79 24.66 5.57 -0.65
CA GLU A 79 25.53 6.76 -0.54
C GLU A 79 25.04 7.94 -1.37
N LEU A 80 24.42 7.67 -2.53
CA LEU A 80 23.81 8.72 -3.35
C LEU A 80 22.64 9.39 -2.61
N ILE A 81 21.83 8.62 -1.88
CA ILE A 81 20.74 9.15 -1.05
C ILE A 81 21.30 10.05 0.05
N LYS A 82 22.36 9.61 0.75
CA LYS A 82 23.02 10.42 1.80
C LYS A 82 23.57 11.74 1.26
N ALA A 83 24.28 11.69 0.13
CA ALA A 83 24.82 12.89 -0.51
C ALA A 83 23.72 13.86 -0.99
N ARG A 84 22.59 13.33 -1.49
CA ARG A 84 21.43 14.16 -1.86
C ARG A 84 20.77 14.78 -0.63
N LEU A 85 20.65 14.03 0.46
CA LEU A 85 20.10 14.54 1.72
C LEU A 85 20.93 15.68 2.27
N GLU A 86 22.25 15.54 2.32
CA GLU A 86 23.16 16.61 2.75
C GLU A 86 23.05 17.83 1.85
N ARG A 87 23.07 17.64 0.52
CA ARG A 87 23.04 18.74 -0.45
C ARG A 87 21.70 19.49 -0.51
N PHE A 88 20.58 18.77 -0.45
CA PHE A 88 19.24 19.33 -0.70
C PHE A 88 18.41 19.48 0.59
N GLY A 89 18.91 19.00 1.72
CA GLY A 89 18.25 19.06 3.03
C GLY A 89 17.09 18.08 3.20
N THR A 90 16.44 17.65 2.13
CA THR A 90 15.30 16.71 2.20
C THR A 90 15.19 15.81 0.97
N ILE A 91 14.61 14.63 1.17
CA ILE A 91 14.26 13.69 0.10
C ILE A 91 13.00 12.92 0.45
N LYS A 92 12.21 12.57 -0.57
CA LYS A 92 11.03 11.72 -0.45
C LYS A 92 11.29 10.39 -1.13
N LEU A 93 10.99 9.30 -0.44
CA LEU A 93 11.18 7.94 -0.93
C LEU A 93 10.02 7.03 -0.55
N ILE A 94 9.92 5.90 -1.25
CA ILE A 94 9.04 4.78 -0.93
C ILE A 94 9.92 3.63 -0.49
N ASP A 95 9.77 3.21 0.76
CA ASP A 95 10.56 2.12 1.32
C ASP A 95 9.79 1.40 2.44
N LEU A 96 10.27 0.21 2.81
CA LEU A 96 9.86 -0.50 4.01
C LEU A 96 10.54 0.15 5.22
N ALA A 97 9.73 0.79 6.06
CA ALA A 97 10.20 1.38 7.31
C ALA A 97 9.98 0.41 8.48
N THR A 98 11.01 0.22 9.30
CA THR A 98 10.95 -0.45 10.60
C THR A 98 11.52 0.46 11.68
N VAL A 99 11.17 0.19 12.94
CA VAL A 99 11.67 0.93 14.09
C VAL A 99 12.10 -0.07 15.17
N THR A 100 13.23 0.21 15.81
CA THR A 100 13.67 -0.47 17.03
C THR A 100 13.68 0.51 18.20
N PHE A 101 13.42 0.00 19.40
CA PHE A 101 13.61 0.75 20.64
C PHE A 101 14.96 0.36 21.24
N ASP A 102 15.82 1.34 21.47
CA ASP A 102 17.09 1.16 22.17
C ASP A 102 16.89 1.45 23.66
N GLU A 103 16.88 0.38 24.47
CA GLU A 103 16.64 0.46 25.91
C GLU A 103 17.75 1.19 26.68
N ARG A 104 18.96 1.29 26.11
CA ARG A 104 20.10 1.95 26.76
C ARG A 104 19.98 3.47 26.70
N SER A 105 19.45 3.97 25.60
CA SER A 105 19.26 5.40 25.37
C SER A 105 17.80 5.87 25.54
N GLY A 106 16.87 4.92 25.66
CA GLY A 106 15.43 5.21 25.72
C GLY A 106 14.88 5.81 24.42
N LYS A 107 15.50 5.51 23.27
CA LYS A 107 15.22 6.16 21.99
C LYS A 107 14.77 5.18 20.92
N TYR A 108 13.88 5.65 20.04
CA TYR A 108 13.49 4.92 18.84
C TYR A 108 14.43 5.25 17.68
N TRP A 109 14.82 4.21 16.94
CA TRP A 109 15.63 4.33 15.73
C TRP A 109 14.87 3.74 14.55
N ALA A 110 14.65 4.55 13.53
CA ALA A 110 14.09 4.08 12.28
C ALA A 110 15.16 3.46 11.37
N HIS A 111 14.73 2.49 10.57
CA HIS A 111 15.50 1.84 9.53
C HIS A 111 14.68 1.78 8.25
N LEU A 112 15.34 2.02 7.13
CA LEU A 112 14.76 1.93 5.79
C LEU A 112 15.51 0.84 5.02
N ALA A 113 14.76 -0.22 4.66
CA ALA A 113 15.35 -1.46 4.18
C ALA A 113 16.09 -1.30 2.85
N THR A 114 15.47 -0.67 1.86
CA THR A 114 16.02 -0.55 0.50
C THR A 114 17.02 0.60 0.40
N ALA A 115 16.77 1.71 1.09
CA ALA A 115 17.70 2.83 1.16
C ALA A 115 18.98 2.50 1.94
N GLY A 116 19.00 1.38 2.69
CA GLY A 116 20.15 0.96 3.49
C GLY A 116 20.49 1.92 4.62
N LEU A 117 19.51 2.72 5.09
CA LEU A 117 19.72 3.74 6.12
C LEU A 117 19.26 3.20 7.47
N SER A 118 20.11 3.31 8.49
CA SER A 118 19.85 2.88 9.87
C SER A 118 20.14 4.01 10.85
N HIS A 119 19.70 3.85 12.10
CA HIS A 119 19.86 4.87 13.15
C HIS A 119 19.30 6.25 12.74
N ILE A 120 18.19 6.24 12.02
CA ILE A 120 17.48 7.45 11.61
C ILE A 120 16.65 7.93 12.80
N ASN A 121 16.73 9.22 13.12
CA ASN A 121 15.91 9.79 14.19
C ASN A 121 14.44 9.73 13.81
N ILE A 122 13.59 9.33 14.75
CA ILE A 122 12.14 9.34 14.59
C ILE A 122 11.48 9.78 15.89
N GLU A 123 10.46 10.62 15.78
CA GLU A 123 9.70 11.07 16.93
C GLU A 123 8.81 9.93 17.47
N PRO A 124 8.74 9.71 18.80
CA PRO A 124 7.91 8.67 19.39
C PRO A 124 6.43 8.72 18.94
N GLN A 125 5.88 9.92 18.75
CA GLN A 125 4.49 10.10 18.30
C GLN A 125 4.23 9.47 16.93
N LEU A 126 5.21 9.49 16.03
CA LEU A 126 5.08 8.86 14.71
C LEU A 126 5.10 7.33 14.83
N VAL A 127 5.84 6.80 15.80
CA VAL A 127 5.87 5.36 16.13
C VAL A 127 4.55 4.91 16.72
N TYR A 128 4.01 5.64 17.71
CA TYR A 128 2.75 5.28 18.38
C TYR A 128 1.55 5.27 17.44
N ARG A 129 1.51 6.19 16.47
CA ARG A 129 0.48 6.19 15.43
C ARG A 129 0.59 5.03 14.45
N ASN A 130 1.74 4.33 14.42
CA ASN A 130 2.07 3.30 13.46
C ASN A 130 2.77 2.11 14.14
N GLU A 131 2.09 1.43 15.07
CA GLU A 131 2.66 0.34 15.88
C GLU A 131 3.31 -0.79 15.05
N ARG A 132 2.85 -0.99 13.80
CA ARG A 132 3.45 -1.94 12.86
C ARG A 132 4.93 -1.69 12.58
N LEU A 133 5.42 -0.46 12.77
CA LEU A 133 6.84 -0.13 12.67
C LEU A 133 7.70 -0.96 13.63
N LEU A 134 7.18 -1.32 14.80
CA LEU A 134 7.90 -2.09 15.84
C LEU A 134 7.81 -3.61 15.66
N THR A 135 7.17 -4.10 14.59
CA THR A 135 7.00 -5.53 14.32
C THR A 135 7.61 -5.90 12.97
N GLY A 136 6.77 -6.06 11.93
CA GLY A 136 7.19 -6.42 10.57
C GLY A 136 7.53 -5.22 9.67
N GLY A 137 7.34 -3.99 10.16
CA GLY A 137 7.50 -2.77 9.37
C GLY A 137 6.29 -2.46 8.50
N VAL A 138 6.35 -1.29 7.85
CA VAL A 138 5.30 -0.83 6.94
C VAL A 138 5.88 -0.10 5.74
N TRP A 139 5.50 -0.54 4.54
CA TRP A 139 5.80 0.18 3.30
C TRP A 139 5.13 1.55 3.34
N SER A 140 5.92 2.60 3.15
CA SER A 140 5.47 3.97 3.39
C SER A 140 6.08 4.94 2.40
N ASN A 141 5.35 6.02 2.10
CA ASN A 141 5.97 7.24 1.62
C ASN A 141 6.66 7.91 2.81
N VAL A 142 7.97 8.05 2.75
CA VAL A 142 8.78 8.65 3.83
C VAL A 142 9.43 9.93 3.35
N GLU A 143 9.50 10.92 4.23
CA GLU A 143 10.23 12.16 4.02
C GLU A 143 11.40 12.22 5.00
N LEU A 144 12.62 12.16 4.47
CA LEU A 144 13.83 12.32 5.24
C LEU A 144 14.29 13.78 5.20
N ILE A 145 14.80 14.25 6.31
CA ILE A 145 15.45 15.57 6.44
C ILE A 145 16.87 15.35 6.96
N TYR A 146 17.78 16.20 6.51
CA TYR A 146 19.14 16.32 7.02
C TYR A 146 19.25 17.51 7.97
N ASP A 147 19.74 17.26 9.19
CA ASP A 147 19.99 18.28 10.21
C ASP A 147 21.32 17.98 10.91
N GLU A 148 22.33 18.82 10.66
CA GLU A 148 23.67 18.70 11.23
C GLU A 148 23.74 18.96 12.74
N SER A 149 22.68 19.49 13.35
CA SER A 149 22.60 19.70 14.80
C SER A 149 22.19 18.45 15.58
N MET A 150 21.73 17.39 14.88
CA MET A 150 21.23 16.17 15.51
C MET A 150 22.37 15.29 16.01
N MET A 151 22.71 15.49 17.29
CA MET A 151 23.70 14.72 18.01
C MET A 151 23.05 13.63 18.87
N HIS A 152 23.72 12.48 18.96
CA HIS A 152 23.42 11.43 19.93
C HIS A 152 24.70 11.06 20.69
N GLY A 153 24.84 11.59 21.90
CA GLY A 153 26.12 11.59 22.61
C GLY A 153 27.16 12.36 21.80
N THR A 154 28.28 11.73 21.47
CA THR A 154 29.35 12.30 20.63
C THR A 154 29.18 12.02 19.14
N SER A 155 28.17 11.21 18.76
CA SER A 155 27.97 10.80 17.37
C SER A 155 26.94 11.68 16.66
N LEU A 156 27.30 12.20 15.49
CA LEU A 156 26.36 12.85 14.59
C LEU A 156 25.40 11.81 14.00
N ARG A 157 24.10 12.11 14.05
CA ARG A 157 23.02 11.31 13.46
C ARG A 157 22.09 12.29 12.73
N PRO A 158 22.47 12.75 11.53
CA PRO A 158 21.83 13.91 10.93
C PRO A 158 20.53 13.59 10.21
N PHE A 159 20.25 12.31 9.96
CA PHE A 159 19.05 11.90 9.24
C PHE A 159 17.85 11.80 10.19
N ILE A 160 16.77 12.47 9.81
CA ILE A 160 15.50 12.48 10.54
C ILE A 160 14.40 11.95 9.62
N LEU A 161 13.65 10.97 10.09
CA LEU A 161 12.40 10.54 9.49
C LEU A 161 11.30 11.51 9.95
N SER A 162 11.08 12.54 9.14
CA SER A 162 10.21 13.67 9.46
C SER A 162 8.73 13.37 9.20
N ARG A 163 8.44 12.58 8.15
CA ARG A 163 7.07 12.13 7.82
C ARG A 163 7.05 10.68 7.38
N LEU A 164 5.99 9.99 7.77
CA LEU A 164 5.67 8.62 7.38
C LEU A 164 4.20 8.54 7.02
N SER A 165 3.91 8.16 5.77
CA SER A 165 2.56 7.85 5.31
C SER A 165 2.51 6.42 4.82
N PRO A 166 1.93 5.48 5.59
CA PRO A 166 1.75 4.10 5.17
C PRO A 166 1.06 4.00 3.81
N ILE A 167 1.57 3.11 2.96
CA ILE A 167 1.00 2.77 1.65
C ILE A 167 -0.05 1.67 1.78
N GLN A 168 0.15 0.77 2.75
CA GLN A 168 -0.86 -0.22 3.10
C GLN A 168 -2.08 0.49 3.67
N VAL A 169 -3.28 -0.06 3.44
CA VAL A 169 -4.52 0.40 4.08
C VAL A 169 -4.32 0.33 5.59
N ALA A 170 -3.97 1.47 6.20
CA ALA A 170 -3.67 1.56 7.62
C ALA A 170 -4.94 1.36 8.46
N SER A 171 -6.10 1.70 7.89
CA SER A 171 -7.43 1.40 8.41
C SER A 171 -8.45 1.38 7.27
N ALA A 172 -9.38 0.41 7.32
CA ALA A 172 -10.58 0.43 6.51
C ALA A 172 -11.64 1.26 7.25
N ASN A 173 -12.17 2.31 6.63
CA ASN A 173 -13.28 3.05 7.22
C ASN A 173 -14.57 2.25 7.02
N LEU A 174 -15.00 1.52 8.05
CA LEU A 174 -16.21 0.68 7.97
C LEU A 174 -17.44 1.48 7.55
N GLU A 175 -17.57 2.74 7.95
CA GLU A 175 -18.71 3.59 7.62
C GLU A 175 -18.78 3.91 6.12
N GLU A 176 -17.62 4.11 5.47
CA GLU A 176 -17.51 4.27 4.01
C GLU A 176 -18.08 3.04 3.30
N TYR A 177 -17.67 1.84 3.74
CA TYR A 177 -18.14 0.58 3.16
C TYR A 177 -19.63 0.32 3.41
N LEU A 178 -20.15 0.68 4.59
CA LEU A 178 -21.57 0.53 4.90
C LEU A 178 -22.45 1.43 4.02
N LYS A 179 -22.03 2.67 3.78
CA LYS A 179 -22.74 3.60 2.89
C LYS A 179 -22.71 3.10 1.44
N GLY A 180 -21.52 2.80 0.93
CA GLY A 180 -21.37 2.30 -0.44
C GLY A 180 -22.15 0.99 -0.67
N ARG A 181 -22.18 0.08 0.31
CA ARG A 181 -22.95 -1.17 0.26
C ARG A 181 -24.43 -0.95 -0.03
N GLN A 182 -25.04 0.12 0.50
CA GLN A 182 -26.49 0.36 0.37
C GLN A 182 -26.92 0.56 -1.08
N GLU A 183 -26.00 1.02 -1.94
CA GLU A 183 -26.24 1.25 -3.35
C GLU A 183 -26.24 -0.04 -4.19
N PHE A 184 -25.88 -1.19 -3.61
CA PHE A 184 -25.82 -2.48 -4.31
C PHE A 184 -26.98 -3.40 -3.93
N SER A 185 -27.49 -4.14 -4.90
CA SER A 185 -28.33 -5.29 -4.61
C SER A 185 -27.53 -6.38 -3.88
N ARG A 186 -28.22 -7.36 -3.29
CA ARG A 186 -27.55 -8.51 -2.67
C ARG A 186 -26.65 -9.25 -3.66
N ASP A 187 -27.16 -9.48 -4.87
CA ASP A 187 -26.48 -10.32 -5.85
C ASP A 187 -25.29 -9.56 -6.47
N GLU A 188 -25.43 -8.25 -6.71
CA GLU A 188 -24.30 -7.39 -7.09
C GLU A 188 -23.22 -7.40 -6.00
N TRP A 189 -23.59 -7.31 -4.72
CA TRP A 189 -22.60 -7.28 -3.65
C TRP A 189 -21.84 -8.61 -3.50
N ILE A 190 -22.51 -9.74 -3.72
CA ILE A 190 -21.85 -11.05 -3.78
C ILE A 190 -20.80 -11.06 -4.88
N ASP A 191 -21.14 -10.48 -6.04
CA ASP A 191 -20.23 -10.39 -7.19
C ASP A 191 -19.05 -9.46 -6.91
N VAL A 192 -19.28 -8.33 -6.21
CA VAL A 192 -18.21 -7.44 -5.70
C VAL A 192 -17.24 -8.21 -4.80
N LEU A 193 -17.76 -8.97 -3.83
CA LEU A 193 -16.93 -9.73 -2.90
C LEU A 193 -16.10 -10.79 -3.62
N LEU A 194 -16.70 -11.55 -4.54
CA LEU A 194 -15.97 -12.54 -5.35
C LEU A 194 -14.88 -11.90 -6.22
N ARG A 195 -15.20 -10.77 -6.86
CA ARG A 195 -14.22 -10.04 -7.68
C ARG A 195 -13.07 -9.48 -6.85
N SER A 196 -13.36 -9.08 -5.61
CA SER A 196 -12.33 -8.66 -4.63
C SER A 196 -11.42 -9.82 -4.19
N LEU A 197 -11.92 -11.06 -4.20
CA LEU A 197 -11.13 -12.27 -4.01
C LEU A 197 -10.35 -12.70 -5.28
N GLY A 198 -10.59 -12.03 -6.42
CA GLY A 198 -9.93 -12.31 -7.69
C GLY A 198 -10.66 -13.30 -8.60
N TYR A 199 -11.94 -13.59 -8.34
CA TYR A 199 -12.76 -14.46 -9.19
C TYR A 199 -13.63 -13.66 -10.18
N GLU A 200 -13.96 -14.26 -11.32
CA GLU A 200 -14.91 -13.68 -12.27
C GLU A 200 -16.33 -14.20 -11.96
N PRO A 201 -17.21 -13.41 -11.31
CA PRO A 201 -18.53 -13.86 -10.88
C PRO A 201 -19.48 -14.19 -12.05
N SER A 202 -19.22 -13.66 -13.25
CA SER A 202 -20.02 -13.94 -14.45
C SER A 202 -19.60 -15.23 -15.17
N HIS A 203 -18.49 -15.86 -14.78
CA HIS A 203 -18.03 -17.09 -15.41
C HIS A 203 -19.06 -18.22 -15.21
N GLN A 204 -19.28 -19.04 -16.24
CA GLN A 204 -20.32 -20.08 -16.26
C GLN A 204 -20.26 -21.07 -15.08
N ASP A 205 -19.06 -21.28 -14.53
CA ASP A 205 -18.86 -22.13 -13.37
C ASP A 205 -19.37 -21.52 -12.06
N PHE A 206 -19.59 -20.22 -11.96
CA PHE A 206 -20.04 -19.57 -10.72
C PHE A 206 -21.56 -19.52 -10.62
N THR A 207 -22.17 -20.68 -10.35
CA THR A 207 -23.57 -20.73 -9.88
C THR A 207 -23.71 -20.04 -8.53
N MET A 208 -24.92 -19.56 -8.19
CA MET A 208 -25.18 -18.90 -6.90
C MET A 208 -24.71 -19.73 -5.70
N ARG A 209 -24.92 -21.06 -5.74
CA ARG A 209 -24.42 -21.97 -4.70
C ARG A 209 -22.90 -21.92 -4.59
N ARG A 210 -22.17 -21.99 -5.71
CA ARG A 210 -20.70 -21.90 -5.71
C ARG A 210 -20.22 -20.54 -5.22
N LYS A 211 -20.86 -19.44 -5.65
CA LYS A 211 -20.58 -18.09 -5.13
C LYS A 211 -20.62 -18.05 -3.60
N LEU A 212 -21.69 -18.56 -3.01
CA LEU A 212 -21.84 -18.62 -1.55
C LEU A 212 -20.79 -19.51 -0.88
N LEU A 213 -20.46 -20.69 -1.44
CA LEU A 213 -19.42 -21.57 -0.90
C LEU A 213 -18.04 -20.88 -0.84
N PHE A 214 -17.70 -20.09 -1.85
CA PHE A 214 -16.46 -19.30 -1.84
C PHE A 214 -16.50 -18.21 -0.76
N LEU A 215 -17.63 -17.54 -0.57
CA LEU A 215 -17.78 -16.54 0.48
C LEU A 215 -17.78 -17.12 1.90
N LEU A 216 -18.21 -18.39 2.09
CA LEU A 216 -18.11 -19.07 3.39
C LEU A 216 -16.67 -19.11 3.92
N ARG A 217 -15.67 -19.12 3.01
CA ARG A 217 -14.24 -19.08 3.38
C ARG A 217 -13.85 -17.80 4.11
N LEU A 218 -14.67 -16.75 4.04
CA LEU A 218 -14.43 -15.47 4.71
C LEU A 218 -15.05 -15.40 6.11
N ILE A 219 -15.93 -16.33 6.49
CA ILE A 219 -16.57 -16.32 7.82
C ILE A 219 -15.55 -16.31 8.97
N PRO A 220 -14.45 -17.09 8.94
CA PRO A 220 -13.45 -17.03 10.02
C PRO A 220 -12.81 -15.65 10.22
N MET A 221 -12.87 -14.77 9.22
CA MET A 221 -12.31 -13.42 9.31
C MET A 221 -13.24 -12.43 10.02
N VAL A 222 -14.53 -12.74 10.12
CA VAL A 222 -15.56 -11.83 10.66
C VAL A 222 -16.30 -12.39 11.88
N GLU A 223 -16.33 -13.72 12.03
CA GLU A 223 -16.96 -14.40 13.16
C GLU A 223 -15.92 -14.97 14.12
N LYS A 224 -15.99 -14.55 15.39
CA LYS A 224 -15.11 -15.09 16.44
C LYS A 224 -15.48 -16.54 16.74
N ASN A 225 -14.47 -17.36 17.03
CA ASN A 225 -14.62 -18.78 17.38
C ASN A 225 -15.28 -19.64 16.29
N TYR A 226 -15.26 -19.21 15.03
CA TYR A 226 -15.72 -20.02 13.90
C TYR A 226 -14.57 -20.88 13.37
N ASN A 227 -14.65 -22.19 13.59
CA ASN A 227 -13.68 -23.15 13.05
C ASN A 227 -14.21 -23.70 11.72
N MET A 228 -13.39 -23.59 10.67
CA MET A 228 -13.70 -24.12 9.35
C MET A 228 -12.64 -25.14 8.94
N ILE A 229 -13.08 -26.30 8.45
CA ILE A 229 -12.21 -27.29 7.83
C ILE A 229 -12.66 -27.42 6.38
N GLU A 230 -11.75 -27.11 5.46
CA GLU A 230 -11.93 -27.41 4.05
C GLU A 230 -11.17 -28.69 3.71
N LEU A 231 -11.91 -29.73 3.34
CA LEU A 231 -11.31 -30.97 2.85
C LEU A 231 -11.04 -30.82 1.37
N GLY A 232 -9.78 -30.92 0.97
CA GLY A 232 -9.40 -31.02 -0.43
C GLY A 232 -9.93 -32.33 -1.05
N PRO A 233 -10.02 -32.39 -2.39
CA PRO A 233 -10.14 -33.67 -3.08
C PRO A 233 -8.90 -34.55 -2.90
#